data_AF-K2DTV0-F1
#
_entry.id   AF-K2DTV0-F1
#
_cell.length_a   1.000
_cell.length_b   1.000
_cell.length_c   1.000
_cell.angle_alpha   90.00
_cell.angle_beta   90.00
_cell.angle_gamma   90.00
#
_symmetry.space_group_name_H-M   'P 1'
#
loop_
_entity.id
_entity.type
_entity.pdbx_description
1 polymer ?
#
loop_
_entity_poly.entity_id
_entity_poly.type
_entity_poly.pdbx_seq_one_letter_code
_entity_poly.pdbx_strand_id
1 'polypeptide(L)'
;MTIPQKNRLHPYYLVYIGMDGTVIADHTEVKSLLDLARTACKGLSEPVPAVFEPFNKATNDGRNMKVYSTLLDQAIHSMIERQQEQEVDSLFSPGKTSALTQNLTGIEDFELVSFLVIQAQ
;
A
#
# COMPACT_ATOMS: atom_id res chain seq x y z
N MET A 1 -12.14 22.77 14.87
CA MET A 1 -11.44 22.62 13.58
C MET A 1 -10.98 21.18 13.48
N THR A 2 -11.64 20.38 12.65
CA THR A 2 -11.28 18.98 12.43
C THR A 2 -10.01 18.95 11.60
N ILE A 3 -8.92 18.45 12.17
CA ILE A 3 -7.67 18.23 11.42
C ILE A 3 -8.04 17.24 10.30
N PRO A 4 -7.83 17.56 9.02
CA PRO A 4 -8.12 16.61 7.96
C PRO A 4 -7.24 15.39 8.22
N GLN A 5 -7.84 14.23 8.49
CA GLN A 5 -7.08 13.00 8.50
C GLN A 5 -6.45 12.85 7.12
N LYS A 6 -5.12 12.96 7.06
CA LYS A 6 -4.34 12.85 5.82
C LYS A 6 -4.60 11.50 5.14
N ASN A 7 -4.85 10.44 5.92
CA ASN A 7 -5.36 9.17 5.42
C ASN A 7 -6.89 9.09 5.57
N ARG A 8 -7.63 9.30 4.48
CA ARG A 8 -9.10 9.20 4.46
C ARG A 8 -9.63 7.77 4.63
N LEU A 9 -8.75 6.77 4.56
CA LEU A 9 -9.07 5.36 4.63
C LEU A 9 -8.65 4.71 5.94
N HIS A 10 -8.12 5.46 6.92
CA HIS A 10 -7.76 4.91 8.22
C HIS A 10 -8.90 4.07 8.83
N PRO A 11 -8.63 2.84 9.34
CA PRO A 11 -7.31 2.24 9.60
C PRO A 11 -6.69 1.49 8.41
N TYR A 12 -7.23 1.62 7.21
CA TYR A 12 -6.70 0.98 6.00
C TYR A 12 -5.59 1.81 5.34
N TYR A 13 -4.62 1.10 4.79
CA TYR A 13 -3.51 1.65 4.04
C TYR A 13 -3.48 0.98 2.66
N LEU A 14 -3.21 1.76 1.62
CA LEU A 14 -3.04 1.26 0.27
C LEU A 14 -1.70 1.77 -0.27
N VAL A 15 -0.87 0.84 -0.72
CA VAL A 15 0.46 1.14 -1.27
C VAL A 15 0.56 0.44 -2.62
N TYR A 16 1.12 1.15 -3.60
CA TYR A 16 1.48 0.58 -4.87
C TYR A 16 3.01 0.46 -4.95
N ILE A 17 3.50 -0.77 -5.02
CA ILE A 17 4.92 -1.09 -5.09
C ILE A 17 5.23 -1.82 -6.40
N GLY A 18 6.35 -1.43 -7.03
CA GLY A 18 6.90 -2.10 -8.20
C GLY A 18 7.61 -3.41 -7.85
N MET A 19 7.81 -4.27 -8.86
CA MET A 19 8.51 -5.55 -8.69
C MET A 19 9.99 -5.40 -8.30
N ASP A 20 10.56 -4.21 -8.48
CA ASP A 20 11.90 -3.81 -8.08
C ASP A 20 11.98 -3.30 -6.62
N GLY A 21 10.84 -3.23 -5.92
CA GLY A 21 10.74 -2.69 -4.57
C GLY A 21 10.48 -1.18 -4.52
N THR A 22 10.38 -0.50 -5.66
CA THR A 22 10.13 0.94 -5.69
C THR A 22 8.67 1.23 -5.30
N VAL A 23 8.45 2.06 -4.27
CA VAL A 23 7.12 2.54 -3.92
C VAL A 23 6.69 3.60 -4.95
N ILE A 24 5.71 3.24 -5.78
CA ILE A 24 5.17 4.08 -6.86
C ILE A 24 4.20 5.12 -6.30
N ALA A 25 3.38 4.72 -5.31
CA ALA A 25 2.47 5.59 -4.60
C ALA A 25 2.17 5.03 -3.20
N ASP A 26 2.03 5.93 -2.22
CA ASP A 26 1.85 5.58 -0.81
C ASP A 26 0.42 5.81 -0.30
N HIS A 27 0.24 5.58 1.00
CA HIS A 27 -1.04 5.69 1.70
C HIS A 27 -1.63 7.10 1.77
N THR A 28 -0.93 8.13 1.30
CA THR A 28 -1.45 9.51 1.22
C THR A 28 -2.18 9.77 -0.10
N GLU A 29 -1.92 8.95 -1.14
CA GLU A 29 -2.44 9.12 -2.49
C GLU A 29 -3.61 8.17 -2.82
N VAL A 30 -4.32 7.69 -1.80
CA VAL A 30 -5.26 6.58 -1.93
C VAL A 30 -6.35 6.79 -2.98
N LYS A 31 -6.86 8.01 -3.12
CA LYS A 31 -7.87 8.32 -4.15
C LYS A 31 -7.34 8.04 -5.56
N SER A 32 -6.10 8.45 -5.84
CA SER A 32 -5.47 8.26 -7.14
C SER A 32 -5.26 6.77 -7.44
N LEU A 33 -4.85 5.99 -6.44
CA LEU A 33 -4.69 4.53 -6.56
C LEU A 33 -6.02 3.82 -6.82
N LEU A 34 -7.08 4.18 -6.10
CA LEU A 34 -8.41 3.60 -6.33
C LEU A 34 -8.99 3.99 -7.69
N ASP A 35 -8.76 5.23 -8.14
CA ASP A 35 -9.17 5.67 -9.48
C ASP A 35 -8.40 4.92 -10.58
N LEU A 36 -7.12 4.62 -10.37
CA LEU A 36 -6.31 3.83 -11.29
C LEU A 36 -6.84 2.38 -11.38
N ALA A 37 -7.02 1.72 -10.24
CA ALA A 37 -7.56 0.36 -10.17
C ALA A 37 -8.96 0.27 -10.80
N ARG A 38 -9.84 1.24 -10.50
CA ARG A 38 -11.17 1.32 -11.09
C ARG A 38 -11.11 1.48 -12.61
N THR A 39 -10.21 2.32 -13.11
CA THR A 39 -10.03 2.53 -14.55
C THR A 39 -9.54 1.26 -15.23
N ALA A 40 -8.56 0.57 -14.63
CA ALA A 40 -8.00 -0.67 -15.17
C ALA A 40 -9.03 -1.80 -15.27
N CYS A 41 -9.97 -1.87 -14.32
CA CYS A 41 -11.01 -2.90 -14.28
C CYS A 41 -12.31 -2.49 -14.98
N LYS A 42 -12.40 -1.28 -15.55
CA LYS A 42 -13.67 -0.75 -16.07
C LYS A 42 -14.18 -1.59 -17.24
N GLY A 43 -15.41 -2.07 -17.13
CA GLY A 43 -16.06 -2.88 -18.17
C GLY A 43 -15.68 -4.35 -18.15
N LEU A 44 -14.85 -4.77 -17.21
CA LEU A 44 -14.50 -6.17 -16.98
C LEU A 44 -15.35 -6.69 -15.81
N SER A 45 -16.31 -7.57 -16.11
CA SER A 45 -17.12 -8.25 -15.09
C SER A 45 -16.51 -9.58 -14.64
N GLU A 46 -15.60 -10.14 -15.44
CA GLU A 46 -14.94 -11.41 -15.20
C GLU A 46 -13.42 -11.21 -15.10
N PRO A 47 -12.72 -12.06 -14.31
CA PRO A 47 -11.26 -12.06 -14.27
C PRO A 47 -10.66 -12.32 -15.66
N VAL A 48 -9.59 -11.61 -16.02
CA VAL A 48 -8.92 -11.77 -17.31
C VAL A 48 -7.84 -12.86 -17.21
N PRO A 49 -8.01 -14.05 -17.85
CA PRO A 49 -7.09 -15.18 -17.69
C PRO A 49 -5.65 -14.83 -18.05
N ALA A 50 -5.45 -14.08 -19.14
CA ALA A 50 -4.13 -13.64 -19.58
C ALA A 50 -3.34 -12.83 -18.52
N VAL A 51 -4.01 -12.25 -17.52
CA VAL A 51 -3.38 -11.46 -16.46
C VAL A 51 -3.07 -12.33 -15.23
N PHE A 52 -4.00 -13.20 -14.81
CA PHE A 52 -3.81 -13.99 -13.58
C PHE A 52 -3.13 -15.34 -13.81
N GLU A 53 -3.23 -15.96 -14.99
CA GLU A 53 -2.57 -17.25 -15.27
C GLU A 53 -1.04 -17.17 -15.18
N PRO A 54 -0.36 -16.12 -15.71
CA PRO A 54 1.08 -15.97 -15.51
C PRO A 54 1.45 -15.83 -14.03
N PHE A 55 0.66 -15.07 -13.28
CA PHE A 55 0.85 -14.90 -11.84
C PHE A 55 0.67 -16.21 -11.08
N ASN A 56 -0.40 -16.95 -11.36
CA ASN A 56 -0.69 -18.26 -10.76
C ASN A 56 0.43 -19.25 -11.07
N LYS A 57 0.92 -19.30 -12.31
CA LYS A 57 2.05 -20.14 -12.68
C LYS A 57 3.33 -19.75 -11.95
N ALA A 58 3.64 -18.46 -11.87
CA ALA A 58 4.83 -17.95 -11.19
C ALA A 58 4.80 -18.22 -9.68
N THR A 59 3.60 -18.20 -9.08
CA THR A 59 3.39 -18.41 -7.64
C THR A 59 3.04 -19.85 -7.28
N ASN A 60 2.95 -20.77 -8.25
CA ASN A 60 2.43 -22.11 -8.04
C ASN A 60 1.06 -22.08 -7.33
N ASP A 61 0.11 -21.36 -7.94
CA ASP A 61 -1.23 -21.07 -7.42
C ASP A 61 -1.18 -20.51 -5.99
N GLY A 62 -0.29 -19.55 -5.75
CA GLY A 62 -0.11 -18.90 -4.44
C GLY A 62 0.68 -19.70 -3.41
N ARG A 63 1.21 -20.89 -3.73
CA ARG A 63 2.03 -21.67 -2.80
C ARG A 63 3.45 -21.12 -2.62
N ASN A 64 3.96 -20.38 -3.60
CA ASN A 64 5.25 -19.71 -3.57
C ASN A 64 5.07 -18.19 -3.74
N MET A 65 4.78 -17.53 -2.63
CA MET A 65 4.55 -16.08 -2.58
C MET A 65 5.78 -15.28 -2.14
N LYS A 66 6.96 -15.91 -2.02
CA LYS A 66 8.15 -15.31 -1.38
C LYS A 66 8.49 -13.92 -1.93
N VAL A 67 8.47 -13.75 -3.26
CA VAL A 67 8.75 -12.47 -3.92
C VAL A 67 7.75 -11.40 -3.48
N TYR A 68 6.46 -11.71 -3.50
CA TYR A 68 5.39 -10.77 -3.16
C TYR A 68 5.34 -10.49 -1.65
N SER A 69 5.62 -11.47 -0.81
CA SER A 69 5.79 -11.27 0.64
C SER A 69 6.95 -10.31 0.93
N THR A 70 8.10 -10.46 0.25
CA THR A 70 9.20 -9.50 0.38
C THR A 70 8.82 -8.09 -0.08
N LEU A 71 8.03 -7.95 -1.14
CA LEU A 71 7.51 -6.65 -1.56
C LEU A 71 6.53 -6.05 -0.52
N LEU A 72 5.69 -6.88 0.09
CA LEU A 72 4.81 -6.45 1.18
C LEU A 72 5.62 -5.95 2.38
N ASP A 73 6.66 -6.68 2.79
CA ASP A 73 7.54 -6.28 3.89
C ASP A 73 8.18 -4.91 3.61
N GLN A 74 8.68 -4.70 2.38
CA GLN A 74 9.27 -3.44 1.94
C GLN A 74 8.25 -2.28 1.93
N ALA A 75 7.03 -2.54 1.47
CA ALA A 75 5.95 -1.55 1.47
C ALA A 75 5.60 -1.11 2.90
N ILE A 76 5.52 -2.05 3.84
CA ILE A 76 5.24 -1.77 5.25
C ILE A 76 6.36 -0.94 5.87
N HIS A 77 7.62 -1.33 5.65
CA HIS A 77 8.77 -0.56 6.17
C HIS A 77 8.80 0.86 5.61
N SER A 78 8.61 1.04 4.30
CA SER A 78 8.59 2.39 3.70
C SER A 78 7.46 3.25 4.27
N MET A 79 6.32 2.65 4.61
CA MET A 79 5.21 3.36 5.23
C MET A 79 5.53 3.80 6.65
N ILE A 80 6.16 2.94 7.46
CA ILE A 80 6.60 3.27 8.83
C ILE A 80 7.65 4.39 8.79
N GLU A 81 8.65 4.29 7.93
CA GLU A 81 9.69 5.31 7.74
C GLU A 81 9.08 6.66 7.35
N ARG A 82 8.19 6.69 6.36
CA ARG A 82 7.49 7.92 5.94
C ARG A 82 6.64 8.52 7.05
N GLN A 83 6.04 7.71 7.91
CA GLN A 83 5.25 8.20 9.02
C GLN A 83 6.16 8.86 10.08
N GLN A 84 7.31 8.27 10.36
CA GLN A 84 8.32 8.85 11.26
C GLN A 84 8.89 10.16 10.70
N GLU A 85 9.19 10.25 9.41
CA GLU A 85 9.64 11.50 8.78
C GLU A 85 8.61 12.62 8.91
N GLN A 86 7.32 12.33 8.69
CA GLN A 86 6.24 13.31 8.86
C GLN A 86 6.07 13.75 10.33
N GLU A 87 6.30 12.85 11.29
CA GLU A 87 6.33 13.19 12.71
C GLU A 87 7.49 14.15 13.03
N VAL A 88 8.69 13.89 12.51
CA VAL A 88 9.84 14.79 12.67
C VAL A 88 9.56 16.17 12.08
N ASP A 89 9.04 16.27 10.85
CA ASP A 89 8.69 17.55 10.22
C ASP A 89 7.59 18.32 10.99
N SER A 90 6.66 17.61 11.61
CA SER A 90 5.62 18.23 12.43
C SER A 90 6.13 18.67 13.80
N LEU A 91 7.18 18.06 14.36
CA LEU A 91 7.90 18.56 15.54
C LEU A 91 8.59 19.90 15.27
N PHE A 92 9.04 20.15 14.04
CA PHE A 92 9.68 21.41 13.64
C PHE A 92 8.69 22.49 13.15
N SER A 93 7.39 22.17 13.10
CA SER A 93 6.33 23.11 12.74
C SER A 93 5.79 23.83 13.99
N PRO A 94 5.79 25.18 14.06
CA PRO A 94 5.32 25.88 15.25
C PRO A 94 3.82 25.66 15.48
N GLY A 95 3.47 24.99 16.57
CA GLY A 95 2.10 24.95 17.12
C GLY A 95 1.32 23.63 17.04
N LYS A 96 1.92 22.51 16.61
CA LYS A 96 1.25 21.19 16.65
C LYS A 96 2.19 20.06 17.05
N THR A 97 2.42 19.91 18.35
CA THR A 97 2.79 18.61 18.92
C THR A 97 1.57 17.69 18.82
N SER A 98 1.45 16.95 17.72
CA SER A 98 0.49 15.84 17.65
C SER A 98 1.07 14.69 18.47
N ALA A 99 0.64 14.59 19.72
CA ALA A 99 1.03 13.50 20.61
C ALA A 99 0.60 12.15 20.02
N LEU A 100 1.58 11.23 19.98
CA LEU A 100 1.52 9.79 19.78
C LEU A 100 0.11 9.19 19.64
N THR A 101 -0.19 8.69 18.45
CA THR A 101 -1.20 7.63 18.30
C THR A 101 -0.64 6.55 17.37
N GLN A 102 -0.22 5.45 18.02
CA GLN A 102 0.24 4.17 17.46
C GLN A 102 1.69 4.13 16.96
N ASN A 103 2.58 3.65 17.83
CA ASN A 103 3.91 3.17 17.44
C ASN A 103 3.72 1.89 16.62
N LEU A 104 3.60 2.02 15.30
CA LEU A 104 3.67 0.89 14.38
C LEU A 104 5.11 0.39 14.38
N THR A 105 5.31 -0.84 14.86
CA THR A 105 6.63 -1.44 15.10
C THR A 105 7.07 -2.38 13.97
N GLY A 106 6.16 -2.86 13.13
CA GLY A 106 6.52 -3.67 11.98
C GLY A 106 5.34 -4.39 11.35
N ILE A 107 5.64 -5.43 10.58
CA ILE A 107 4.65 -6.24 9.86
C ILE A 107 3.59 -6.88 10.77
N GLU A 108 3.92 -7.16 12.04
CA GLU A 108 3.00 -7.76 13.01
C GLU A 108 1.80 -6.86 13.36
N ASP A 109 1.93 -5.56 13.10
CA ASP A 109 0.86 -4.58 13.30
C ASP A 109 -0.10 -4.47 12.10
N PHE A 110 0.16 -5.24 11.03
CA PHE A 110 -0.61 -5.18 9.79
C PHE A 110 -1.19 -6.53 9.39
N GLU A 111 -2.43 -6.48 8.90
CA GLU A 111 -3.09 -7.61 8.26
C GLU A 111 -3.30 -7.29 6.77
N LEU A 112 -2.89 -8.21 5.89
CA LEU A 112 -3.15 -8.09 4.46
C LEU A 112 -4.62 -8.43 4.17
N VAL A 113 -5.45 -7.40 3.97
CA VAL A 113 -6.87 -7.58 3.60
C VAL A 113 -7.03 -8.03 2.14
N SER A 114 -6.26 -7.42 1.23
CA SER A 114 -6.34 -7.72 -0.21
C SER A 114 -5.09 -7.20 -0.93
N PHE A 115 -4.82 -7.74 -2.11
CA PHE A 115 -3.81 -7.25 -3.03
C PHE A 115 -4.33 -7.31 -4.46
N LEU A 116 -3.82 -6.42 -5.32
CA LEU A 116 -4.10 -6.40 -6.74
C LEU A 116 -2.79 -6.55 -7.49
N VAL A 117 -2.71 -7.56 -8.36
CA VAL A 117 -1.54 -7.78 -9.22
C VAL A 117 -1.80 -7.13 -10.56
N ILE A 118 -0.87 -6.29 -11.00
CA ILE A 118 -0.90 -5.66 -12.32
C ILE A 118 0.19 -6.32 -13.15
N GLN A 119 -0.20 -6.97 -14.25
CA GLN A 119 0.73 -7.52 -15.23
C GLN A 119 0.49 -6.81 -16.56
N ALA A 120 1.57 -6.36 -17.20
CA ALA A 120 1.51 -5.95 -18.60
C ALA A 120 1.40 -7.21 -19.48
N GLN A 121 0.63 -7.11 -20.56
CA GLN A 121 0.59 -8.14 -21.62
C GLN A 121 1.83 -8.06 -22.50
#